data_AF-A0A6A3R750-F1
#
_entry.id   AF-A0A6A3R750-F1
#
_cell.length_a   1.000
_cell.length_b   1.000
_cell.length_c   1.000
_cell.angle_alpha   90.00
_cell.angle_beta   90.00
_cell.angle_gamma   90.00
#
_symmetry.space_group_name_H-M   'P 1'
#
loop_
_entity.id
_entity.type
_entity.pdbx_description
1 polymer ?
#
loop_
_entity_poly.entity_id
_entity_poly.type
_entity_poly.pdbx_seq_one_letter_code
_entity_poly.pdbx_strand_id
1 'polypeptide(L)'
;MTVDPRHCSFVTLCWLLSWLWSATAQSSSSSSSSSSSSSSSSSSGSRALDAGDATQAEILAQEWFEANSDANVTYLAVGVNSALSNVTGSDVICGEGVPSLQRRTPDELPNNGCPAIFTALNGSCTCLPGYSSSDTWEFFVTKRTSEDEYPLSMNASEVLPIDTIRTLLVPSTVVSISITGVGDEPQTISFVPQDVDLPGSDIPIAVNEADTSDATSITAVRLENIDMSSVVLNVGYFFPATTLNLTMRNCGLEKFGYDFFQGLNSIEYLDLSENKLATAYAGNTIGKTCTTQFCAVQILNLTGNVLTSFPSVVFNLDGLSELYIRNNNITDFNVSASVFSSISALRAYESDQPDESATCTGGTWQTAHNVTFCVLDASTATKDSSSSTSYLVYIAIIAGVIVVVLLIIFVWIKWGPRSDMERLSSSQVSDDSGSIWSVESPSNIIL
;
A
#
# COMPACT_ATOMS: atom_id res chain seq x y z
N MET A 1 -37.48 31.84 23.97
CA MET A 1 -38.83 31.25 23.84
C MET A 1 -38.67 29.89 23.22
N THR A 2 -39.29 28.86 23.79
CA THR A 2 -39.24 27.47 23.29
C THR A 2 -40.35 27.21 22.28
N VAL A 3 -40.03 26.50 21.20
CA VAL A 3 -41.01 25.78 20.36
C VAL A 3 -40.37 24.43 20.03
N ASP A 4 -41.00 23.35 20.49
CA ASP A 4 -40.57 21.95 20.32
C ASP A 4 -41.50 21.28 19.28
N PRO A 5 -41.01 20.48 18.31
CA PRO A 5 -41.78 20.07 17.15
C PRO A 5 -42.54 18.74 17.36
N ARG A 6 -43.69 18.55 16.68
CA ARG A 6 -44.36 17.23 16.60
C ARG A 6 -44.95 16.90 15.22
N HIS A 7 -44.42 15.82 14.66
CA HIS A 7 -45.02 14.81 13.77
C HIS A 7 -46.07 15.21 12.72
N CYS A 8 -45.73 14.93 11.45
CA CYS A 8 -46.32 13.81 10.68
C CYS A 8 -45.50 13.52 9.40
N SER A 9 -45.57 12.38 8.70
CA SER A 9 -45.65 10.95 9.09
C SER A 9 -45.80 10.11 7.80
N PHE A 10 -44.81 9.25 7.47
CA PHE A 10 -44.87 8.14 6.48
C PHE A 10 -45.15 8.44 4.99
N VAL A 11 -44.26 7.93 4.11
CA VAL A 11 -44.48 6.93 3.02
C VAL A 11 -43.19 6.90 2.16
N THR A 12 -42.28 5.93 2.32
CA THR A 12 -42.19 4.55 1.75
C THR A 12 -41.72 4.48 0.28
N LEU A 13 -40.56 3.82 0.04
CA LEU A 13 -39.99 3.29 -1.24
C LEU A 13 -39.89 4.27 -2.45
N CYS A 14 -38.73 4.46 -3.11
CA CYS A 14 -38.07 3.45 -3.95
C CYS A 14 -36.65 3.84 -4.44
N TRP A 15 -35.82 2.80 -4.62
CA TRP A 15 -34.78 2.57 -5.65
C TRP A 15 -34.11 3.70 -6.45
N LEU A 16 -32.76 3.64 -6.39
CA LEU A 16 -31.80 3.75 -7.51
C LEU A 16 -32.37 3.82 -8.94
N LEU A 17 -31.96 4.84 -9.71
CA LEU A 17 -31.27 4.75 -11.01
C LEU A 17 -31.29 6.11 -11.75
N SER A 18 -30.13 6.56 -12.26
CA SER A 18 -29.97 7.26 -13.56
C SER A 18 -28.52 7.75 -13.76
N TRP A 19 -27.77 7.04 -14.61
CA TRP A 19 -26.67 7.59 -15.42
C TRP A 19 -27.10 7.49 -16.90
N LEU A 20 -26.33 8.08 -17.81
CA LEU A 20 -26.49 8.06 -19.29
C LEU A 20 -27.59 8.94 -19.91
N TRP A 21 -27.19 10.14 -20.37
CA TRP A 21 -27.00 10.44 -21.81
C TRP A 21 -26.20 11.76 -21.89
N SER A 22 -25.03 11.82 -22.53
CA SER A 22 -24.72 11.71 -23.97
C SER A 22 -25.17 12.92 -24.80
N ALA A 23 -24.24 13.44 -25.60
CA ALA A 23 -24.36 14.70 -26.33
C ALA A 23 -25.25 14.65 -27.58
N THR A 24 -25.61 15.83 -28.07
CA THR A 24 -25.61 16.13 -29.52
C THR A 24 -25.45 17.63 -29.75
N ALA A 25 -25.06 18.02 -30.97
CA ALA A 25 -24.86 19.42 -31.38
C ALA A 25 -26.22 20.19 -31.44
N GLN A 26 -26.32 21.51 -31.64
CA GLN A 26 -25.70 22.24 -32.77
C GLN A 26 -25.81 23.78 -32.65
N SER A 27 -24.94 24.48 -33.40
CA SER A 27 -25.12 25.84 -33.97
C SER A 27 -25.46 27.05 -33.07
N SER A 28 -24.45 27.92 -32.94
CA SER A 28 -24.52 29.39 -33.12
C SER A 28 -25.54 30.25 -32.33
N SER A 29 -25.00 31.20 -31.56
CA SER A 29 -25.24 32.63 -31.89
C SER A 29 -24.08 33.50 -31.39
N SER A 30 -23.79 34.58 -32.11
CA SER A 30 -22.75 35.56 -31.78
C SER A 30 -23.36 36.77 -31.06
N SER A 31 -22.84 37.11 -29.88
CA SER A 31 -23.19 38.36 -29.18
C SER A 31 -21.93 39.07 -28.68
N SER A 32 -21.52 40.11 -29.40
CA SER A 32 -20.45 41.01 -28.99
C SER A 32 -20.88 41.90 -27.83
N SER A 33 -20.13 41.91 -26.73
CA SER A 33 -20.20 42.93 -25.69
C SER A 33 -18.87 43.68 -25.59
N SER A 34 -18.90 44.98 -25.88
CA SER A 34 -17.72 45.85 -25.93
C SER A 34 -17.60 46.68 -24.66
N SER A 35 -16.46 46.63 -23.98
CA SER A 35 -16.14 47.48 -22.82
C SER A 35 -14.75 48.12 -22.94
N SER A 36 -14.71 49.23 -23.67
CA SER A 36 -13.79 50.35 -23.41
C SER A 36 -14.00 50.90 -21.98
N SER A 37 -13.03 51.51 -21.28
CA SER A 37 -11.59 51.73 -21.54
C SER A 37 -10.99 52.51 -20.37
N SER A 38 -9.71 52.32 -20.06
CA SER A 38 -8.87 53.38 -19.45
C SER A 38 -7.38 53.06 -19.56
N SER A 39 -6.67 53.79 -20.44
CA SER A 39 -5.21 53.85 -20.43
C SER A 39 -4.74 55.03 -19.57
N SER A 40 -3.78 54.78 -18.68
CA SER A 40 -3.05 55.83 -17.96
C SER A 40 -1.55 55.63 -18.16
N SER A 41 -0.96 56.42 -19.06
CA SER A 41 0.48 56.42 -19.30
C SER A 41 1.21 57.26 -18.25
N SER A 42 2.26 56.69 -17.66
CA SER A 42 3.31 57.47 -16.99
C SER A 42 4.66 56.85 -17.35
N SER A 43 5.64 57.71 -17.67
CA SER A 43 6.93 57.28 -18.22
C SER A 43 8.06 57.72 -17.31
N SER A 44 8.71 56.76 -16.65
CA SER A 44 9.96 56.93 -15.91
C SER A 44 10.88 55.78 -16.27
N GLY A 45 12.05 56.08 -16.84
CA GLY A 45 12.95 55.06 -17.37
C GLY A 45 13.99 54.60 -16.35
N SER A 46 14.06 53.29 -16.14
CA SER A 46 15.28 52.59 -15.70
C SER A 46 15.45 51.36 -16.58
N ARG A 47 16.69 51.04 -16.96
CA ARG A 47 17.01 49.79 -17.64
C ARG A 47 17.21 48.71 -16.58
N ALA A 48 16.12 48.04 -16.21
CA ALA A 48 16.24 46.72 -15.60
C ALA A 48 16.95 45.78 -16.60
N LEU A 49 17.73 44.84 -16.09
CA LEU A 49 18.12 43.67 -16.87
C LEU A 49 16.93 42.71 -16.88
N ASP A 50 16.71 42.06 -18.02
CA ASP A 50 15.50 41.30 -18.31
C ASP A 50 15.54 39.92 -17.63
N ALA A 51 15.34 39.92 -16.31
CA ALA A 51 14.92 38.73 -15.58
C ALA A 51 13.42 38.58 -15.84
N GLY A 52 13.05 37.69 -16.76
CA GLY A 52 11.65 37.44 -17.08
C GLY A 52 10.89 36.95 -15.84
N ASP A 53 9.66 37.44 -15.65
CA ASP A 53 8.77 36.95 -14.61
C ASP A 53 8.55 35.43 -14.79
N ALA A 54 8.76 34.66 -13.72
CA ALA A 54 8.52 33.22 -13.73
C ALA A 54 7.06 32.93 -14.10
N THR A 55 6.85 31.98 -15.01
CA THR A 55 5.51 31.60 -15.46
C THR A 55 4.74 30.89 -14.35
N GLN A 56 3.41 30.90 -14.46
CA GLN A 56 2.54 30.17 -13.52
C GLN A 56 2.85 28.66 -13.49
N ALA A 57 3.39 28.10 -14.59
CA ALA A 57 3.80 26.70 -14.66
C ALA A 57 5.08 26.44 -13.84
N GLU A 58 6.08 27.31 -13.93
CA GLU A 58 7.31 27.23 -13.12
C GLU A 58 7.01 27.40 -11.63
N ILE A 59 6.09 28.31 -11.27
CA ILE A 59 5.64 28.51 -9.88
C ILE A 59 4.95 27.25 -9.33
N LEU A 60 4.02 26.65 -10.09
CA LEU A 60 3.35 25.40 -9.67
C LEU A 60 4.33 24.21 -9.58
N ALA A 61 5.32 24.16 -10.49
CA ALA A 61 6.40 23.19 -10.44
C ALA A 61 7.27 23.36 -9.17
N GLN A 62 7.58 24.60 -8.81
CA GLN A 62 8.30 24.92 -7.57
C GLN A 62 7.51 24.54 -6.32
N GLU A 63 6.24 24.95 -6.22
CA GLU A 63 5.35 24.62 -5.10
C GLU A 63 5.19 23.09 -4.92
N TRP A 64 4.95 22.36 -6.02
CA TRP A 64 4.88 20.90 -6.01
C TRP A 64 6.19 20.26 -5.54
N PHE A 65 7.34 20.73 -6.05
CA PHE A 65 8.65 20.16 -5.69
C PHE A 65 9.00 20.41 -4.22
N GLU A 66 8.65 21.56 -3.65
CA GLU A 66 8.82 21.83 -2.21
C GLU A 66 7.89 20.98 -1.33
N ALA A 67 6.64 20.77 -1.75
CA ALA A 67 5.68 19.93 -1.02
C ALA A 67 6.06 18.45 -1.07
N ASN A 68 6.58 17.99 -2.21
CA ASN A 68 6.90 16.59 -2.46
C ASN A 68 8.34 16.18 -2.10
N SER A 69 9.26 17.13 -1.86
CA SER A 69 10.67 16.84 -1.54
C SER A 69 11.03 17.26 -0.11
N ASP A 70 10.98 16.29 0.81
CA ASP A 70 11.45 16.45 2.18
C ASP A 70 12.91 16.93 2.22
N ALA A 71 13.21 17.75 3.23
CA ALA A 71 14.58 18.17 3.52
C ALA A 71 15.46 16.95 3.79
N ASN A 72 16.55 16.83 3.04
CA ASN A 72 17.55 15.76 3.20
C ASN A 72 17.00 14.33 3.00
N VAL A 73 16.07 14.15 2.05
CA VAL A 73 15.61 12.83 1.56
C VAL A 73 15.92 12.69 0.06
N THR A 74 16.58 11.59 -0.34
CA THR A 74 16.88 11.29 -1.75
C THR A 74 15.83 10.35 -2.33
N TYR A 75 15.06 10.84 -3.30
CA TYR A 75 14.04 10.07 -4.01
C TYR A 75 14.61 9.52 -5.32
N LEU A 76 14.39 8.24 -5.62
CA LEU A 76 14.34 7.76 -7.00
C LEU A 76 12.97 8.16 -7.58
N ALA A 77 12.97 8.93 -8.66
CA ALA A 77 11.77 9.41 -9.32
C ALA A 77 11.97 9.53 -10.83
N VAL A 78 10.88 9.39 -11.59
CA VAL A 78 10.86 9.54 -13.06
C VAL A 78 9.71 10.41 -13.46
N GLY A 79 9.98 11.36 -14.36
CA GLY A 79 9.01 12.38 -14.76
C GLY A 79 8.48 13.21 -13.58
N VAL A 80 7.43 13.95 -13.87
CA VAL A 80 6.70 14.83 -12.93
C VAL A 80 5.23 14.82 -13.35
N ASN A 81 4.30 15.06 -12.41
CA ASN A 81 2.88 14.78 -12.66
C ASN A 81 2.16 15.90 -13.44
N SER A 82 0.83 15.79 -13.54
CA SER A 82 -0.02 16.77 -14.25
C SER A 82 0.09 18.21 -13.75
N ALA A 83 0.50 18.48 -12.51
CA ALA A 83 0.79 19.84 -12.04
C ALA A 83 1.98 20.48 -12.80
N LEU A 84 2.91 19.65 -13.26
CA LEU A 84 4.09 20.03 -14.05
C LEU A 84 3.93 19.78 -15.55
N SER A 85 2.77 19.29 -16.02
CA SER A 85 2.51 19.08 -17.47
C SER A 85 2.59 20.35 -18.34
N ASN A 86 2.75 21.54 -17.73
CA ASN A 86 2.94 22.82 -18.40
C ASN A 86 4.39 23.32 -18.43
N VAL A 87 5.35 22.72 -17.69
CA VAL A 87 6.78 23.00 -17.89
C VAL A 87 7.32 22.11 -19.00
N THR A 88 8.19 22.66 -19.86
CA THR A 88 8.61 22.00 -21.11
C THR A 88 10.09 22.30 -21.42
N GLY A 89 10.73 21.46 -22.24
CA GLY A 89 12.10 21.72 -22.69
C GLY A 89 13.14 21.65 -21.57
N SER A 90 13.73 22.79 -21.21
CA SER A 90 14.78 22.87 -20.18
C SER A 90 14.29 22.56 -18.76
N ASP A 91 12.99 22.64 -18.54
CA ASP A 91 12.40 22.71 -17.20
C ASP A 91 11.90 21.34 -16.72
N VAL A 92 12.02 20.31 -17.56
CA VAL A 92 11.75 18.91 -17.22
C VAL A 92 13.01 18.31 -16.58
N ILE A 93 12.88 17.78 -15.36
CA ILE A 93 14.00 17.13 -14.66
C ILE A 93 14.54 15.97 -15.51
N CYS A 94 15.80 16.05 -15.92
CA CYS A 94 16.52 15.07 -16.75
C CYS A 94 15.95 14.77 -18.15
N GLY A 95 14.80 15.36 -18.52
CA GLY A 95 14.07 15.08 -19.76
C GLY A 95 12.92 14.08 -19.58
N GLU A 96 11.97 14.08 -20.52
CA GLU A 96 10.81 13.18 -20.54
C GLU A 96 11.24 11.71 -20.52
N GLY A 97 10.57 10.89 -19.70
CA GLY A 97 10.89 9.46 -19.51
C GLY A 97 12.24 9.12 -18.87
N VAL A 98 13.05 10.09 -18.43
CA VAL A 98 14.40 9.83 -17.89
C VAL A 98 14.40 9.69 -16.35
N PRO A 99 14.78 8.53 -15.79
CA PRO A 99 14.88 8.36 -14.34
C PRO A 99 15.96 9.24 -13.71
N SER A 100 15.75 9.61 -12.44
CA SER A 100 16.61 10.54 -11.72
C SER A 100 16.63 10.27 -10.23
N LEU A 101 17.75 10.61 -9.58
CA LEU A 101 17.75 10.85 -8.13
C LEU A 101 17.46 12.33 -7.90
N GLN A 102 16.53 12.64 -7.01
CA GLN A 102 16.09 14.00 -6.68
C GLN A 102 16.18 14.22 -5.17
N ARG A 103 16.67 15.38 -4.73
CA ARG A 103 16.79 15.76 -3.31
C ARG A 103 16.70 17.28 -3.15
N ARG A 104 16.18 17.75 -2.02
CA ARG A 104 16.34 19.13 -1.55
C ARG A 104 17.28 19.19 -0.35
N THR A 105 18.32 20.02 -0.43
CA THR A 105 19.36 20.18 0.61
C THR A 105 19.32 21.60 1.22
N PRO A 106 18.66 21.84 2.37
CA PRO A 106 18.57 23.20 2.93
C PRO A 106 19.93 23.81 3.33
N ASP A 107 20.84 22.97 3.84
CA ASP A 107 22.10 23.40 4.45
C ASP A 107 23.32 23.30 3.49
N GLU A 108 23.14 22.74 2.30
CA GLU A 108 24.22 22.49 1.32
C GLU A 108 23.89 23.07 -0.07
N LEU A 109 24.92 23.45 -0.82
CA LEU A 109 24.76 23.97 -2.18
C LEU A 109 24.29 22.86 -3.12
N PRO A 110 23.26 23.09 -3.96
CA PRO A 110 22.78 22.09 -4.89
C PRO A 110 23.83 21.73 -5.94
N ASN A 111 23.77 20.51 -6.46
CA ASN A 111 24.72 20.05 -7.48
C ASN A 111 24.58 20.75 -8.86
N ASN A 112 23.53 21.55 -9.05
CA ASN A 112 23.15 22.22 -10.31
C ASN A 112 22.79 21.25 -11.45
N GLY A 113 22.40 20.02 -11.12
CA GLY A 113 21.89 19.03 -12.07
C GLY A 113 20.38 19.09 -12.33
N CYS A 114 19.62 19.78 -11.47
CA CYS A 114 18.22 20.07 -11.78
C CYS A 114 18.09 21.28 -12.73
N PRO A 115 16.96 21.42 -13.43
CA PRO A 115 16.55 22.68 -14.02
C PRO A 115 16.60 23.86 -13.04
N ALA A 116 16.83 25.05 -13.57
CA ALA A 116 17.09 26.26 -12.78
C ALA A 116 16.00 26.56 -11.74
N ILE A 117 14.74 26.27 -12.07
CA ILE A 117 13.58 26.49 -11.18
C ILE A 117 13.63 25.64 -9.91
N PHE A 118 14.15 24.41 -9.97
CA PHE A 118 14.31 23.56 -8.78
C PHE A 118 15.65 23.77 -8.09
N THR A 119 16.72 24.07 -8.83
CA THR A 119 18.01 24.48 -8.24
C THR A 119 17.87 25.75 -7.40
N ALA A 120 16.95 26.67 -7.76
CA ALA A 120 16.59 27.82 -6.93
C ALA A 120 15.92 27.47 -5.58
N LEU A 121 15.46 26.22 -5.41
CA LEU A 121 14.88 25.66 -4.18
C LEU A 121 15.87 24.72 -3.44
N ASN A 122 17.17 24.85 -3.72
CA ASN A 122 18.22 23.90 -3.32
C ASN A 122 17.98 22.45 -3.80
N GLY A 123 17.34 22.29 -4.96
CA GLY A 123 17.18 20.99 -5.63
C GLY A 123 18.49 20.51 -6.26
N SER A 124 18.91 19.30 -5.89
CA SER A 124 19.96 18.51 -6.54
C SER A 124 19.33 17.35 -7.32
N CYS A 125 19.81 17.13 -8.55
CA CYS A 125 19.33 16.06 -9.42
C CYS A 125 20.51 15.28 -10.03
N THR A 126 20.37 13.96 -10.12
CA THR A 126 21.34 13.05 -10.75
C THR A 126 20.62 12.24 -11.82
N CYS A 127 20.92 12.48 -13.09
CA CYS A 127 20.20 11.84 -14.19
C CYS A 127 20.70 10.43 -14.52
N LEU A 128 19.79 9.55 -14.92
CA LEU A 128 20.07 8.15 -15.28
C LEU A 128 19.75 7.90 -16.78
N PRO A 129 20.49 8.53 -17.72
CA PRO A 129 20.12 8.57 -19.14
C PRO A 129 20.11 7.18 -19.83
N GLY A 130 20.76 6.17 -19.26
CA GLY A 130 20.80 4.81 -19.79
C GLY A 130 19.44 4.09 -19.89
N TYR A 131 18.42 4.56 -19.16
CA TYR A 131 17.08 3.99 -19.18
C TYR A 131 16.16 4.55 -20.28
N SER A 132 16.50 5.70 -20.86
CA SER A 132 15.66 6.47 -21.81
C SER A 132 15.27 5.73 -23.09
N SER A 133 15.98 4.64 -23.43
CA SER A 133 15.67 3.78 -24.57
C SER A 133 15.58 2.29 -24.20
N SER A 134 15.29 1.98 -22.93
CA SER A 134 15.19 0.60 -22.44
C SER A 134 13.73 0.22 -22.16
N ASP A 135 13.35 -1.00 -22.54
CA ASP A 135 12.07 -1.63 -22.16
C ASP A 135 12.10 -2.25 -20.74
N THR A 136 13.31 -2.37 -20.18
CA THR A 136 13.61 -3.05 -18.92
C THR A 136 14.45 -2.13 -18.05
N TRP A 137 13.93 -1.77 -16.88
CA TRP A 137 14.63 -0.91 -15.92
C TRP A 137 15.06 -1.75 -14.71
N GLU A 138 16.35 -1.71 -14.36
CA GLU A 138 16.93 -2.50 -13.26
C GLU A 138 17.76 -1.61 -12.33
N PHE A 139 17.13 -1.17 -11.25
CA PHE A 139 17.73 -0.28 -10.26
C PHE A 139 18.40 -1.08 -9.13
N PHE A 140 19.73 -1.01 -9.06
CA PHE A 140 20.47 -1.43 -7.87
C PHE A 140 20.43 -0.30 -6.86
N VAL A 141 19.91 -0.52 -5.66
CA VAL A 141 19.67 0.53 -4.65
C VAL A 141 20.32 0.19 -3.32
N THR A 142 20.72 1.20 -2.56
CA THR A 142 21.17 1.04 -1.16
C THR A 142 20.61 2.18 -0.31
N LYS A 143 20.36 1.92 0.97
CA LYS A 143 19.89 2.95 1.89
C LYS A 143 21.00 3.98 2.09
N ARG A 144 20.69 5.25 1.84
CA ARG A 144 21.66 6.35 1.96
C ARG A 144 22.22 6.46 3.38
N THR A 145 23.54 6.66 3.47
CA THR A 145 24.30 6.72 4.74
C THR A 145 25.32 7.86 4.81
N SER A 146 25.56 8.59 3.71
CA SER A 146 26.44 9.76 3.65
C SER A 146 25.87 10.83 2.71
N GLU A 147 26.31 12.08 2.91
CA GLU A 147 25.87 13.22 2.08
C GLU A 147 26.87 13.58 0.98
N ASP A 148 28.15 13.20 1.13
CA ASP A 148 29.28 13.87 0.49
C ASP A 148 29.35 13.83 -1.06
N GLU A 149 28.53 13.03 -1.75
CA GLU A 149 28.53 12.90 -3.21
C GLU A 149 27.11 12.87 -3.85
N TYR A 150 26.88 13.82 -4.78
CA TYR A 150 25.70 13.89 -5.66
C TYR A 150 26.13 14.25 -7.11
N PRO A 151 26.61 13.29 -7.92
CA PRO A 151 27.05 13.55 -9.29
C PRO A 151 25.88 14.06 -10.18
N LEU A 152 26.20 14.71 -11.30
CA LEU A 152 25.19 15.17 -12.26
C LEU A 152 24.49 14.02 -13.02
N SER A 153 25.16 12.87 -13.13
CA SER A 153 24.67 11.69 -13.84
C SER A 153 25.26 10.42 -13.25
N MET A 154 24.50 9.32 -13.27
CA MET A 154 24.95 7.98 -12.91
C MET A 154 24.58 6.96 -14.00
N ASN A 155 25.30 5.85 -14.04
CA ASN A 155 25.08 4.75 -14.97
C ASN A 155 24.03 3.77 -14.42
N ALA A 156 23.33 3.06 -15.31
CA ALA A 156 22.29 2.09 -14.91
C ALA A 156 22.82 0.97 -13.99
N SER A 157 24.10 0.59 -14.14
CA SER A 157 24.77 -0.44 -13.34
C SER A 157 25.39 0.06 -12.02
N GLU A 158 25.20 1.33 -11.66
CA GLU A 158 25.72 1.89 -10.41
C GLU A 158 24.68 1.75 -9.28
N VAL A 159 25.15 1.48 -8.06
CA VAL A 159 24.28 1.35 -6.90
C VAL A 159 23.83 2.75 -6.49
N LEU A 160 22.51 2.96 -6.46
CA LEU A 160 21.88 4.25 -6.21
C LEU A 160 21.68 4.47 -4.68
N PRO A 161 22.38 5.45 -4.06
CA PRO A 161 22.23 5.75 -2.64
C PRO A 161 20.99 6.63 -2.39
N ILE A 162 19.87 5.97 -2.07
CA ILE A 162 18.53 6.59 -1.97
C ILE A 162 17.89 6.35 -0.60
N ASP A 163 16.83 7.12 -0.34
CA ASP A 163 16.01 7.00 0.86
C ASP A 163 14.62 6.43 0.57
N THR A 164 14.07 6.82 -0.58
CA THR A 164 12.67 6.65 -0.97
C THR A 164 12.55 6.40 -2.47
N ILE A 165 11.54 5.66 -2.89
CA ILE A 165 11.12 5.50 -4.29
C ILE A 165 9.73 6.11 -4.44
N ARG A 166 9.59 7.02 -5.39
CA ARG A 166 8.29 7.57 -5.80
C ARG A 166 7.65 6.65 -6.83
N THR A 167 6.32 6.58 -6.89
CA THR A 167 5.59 5.98 -8.04
C THR A 167 6.22 6.41 -9.36
N LEU A 168 6.82 5.47 -10.09
CA LEU A 168 7.60 5.79 -11.29
C LEU A 168 6.64 6.11 -12.45
N LEU A 169 6.73 7.31 -13.04
CA LEU A 169 6.05 7.61 -14.29
C LEU A 169 6.87 7.03 -15.45
N VAL A 170 6.37 5.98 -16.10
CA VAL A 170 7.13 5.23 -17.10
C VAL A 170 6.59 5.44 -18.53
N PRO A 171 7.47 5.53 -19.53
CA PRO A 171 7.07 5.43 -20.94
C PRO A 171 6.35 4.10 -21.24
N SER A 172 5.44 4.12 -22.21
CA SER A 172 4.68 2.92 -22.64
C SER A 172 5.55 1.84 -23.30
N THR A 173 6.84 2.12 -23.54
CA THR A 173 7.85 1.13 -23.95
C THR A 173 8.37 0.28 -22.80
N VAL A 174 8.18 0.69 -21.54
CA VAL A 174 8.69 -0.04 -20.36
C VAL A 174 7.74 -1.18 -20.02
N VAL A 175 8.27 -2.41 -20.07
CA VAL A 175 7.52 -3.65 -19.81
C VAL A 175 7.98 -4.39 -18.55
N SER A 176 9.18 -4.07 -18.04
CA SER A 176 9.80 -4.74 -16.90
C SER A 176 10.48 -3.75 -15.96
N ILE A 177 10.22 -3.88 -14.66
CA ILE A 177 10.83 -3.08 -13.59
C ILE A 177 11.45 -4.02 -12.55
N SER A 178 12.74 -3.82 -12.26
CA SER A 178 13.54 -4.54 -11.27
C SER A 178 14.15 -3.54 -10.29
N ILE A 179 14.01 -3.80 -8.99
CA ILE A 179 14.59 -3.01 -7.90
C ILE A 179 15.26 -3.98 -6.93
N THR A 180 16.58 -3.91 -6.86
CA THR A 180 17.42 -4.86 -6.09
C THR A 180 18.22 -4.11 -5.04
N GLY A 181 17.96 -4.40 -3.77
CA GLY A 181 18.73 -3.87 -2.64
C GLY A 181 20.12 -4.48 -2.58
N VAL A 182 21.15 -3.65 -2.46
CA VAL A 182 22.55 -4.08 -2.39
C VAL A 182 23.03 -4.04 -0.94
N GLY A 183 23.35 -5.23 -0.41
CA GLY A 183 23.80 -5.46 0.97
C GLY A 183 23.41 -6.86 1.45
N ASP A 184 23.97 -7.30 2.58
CA ASP A 184 23.64 -8.62 3.17
C ASP A 184 22.21 -8.67 3.77
N GLU A 185 21.65 -7.51 4.11
CA GLU A 185 20.32 -7.35 4.73
C GLU A 185 19.39 -6.51 3.83
N PRO A 186 18.05 -6.71 3.91
CA PRO A 186 17.08 -5.95 3.13
C PRO A 186 17.18 -4.43 3.35
N GLN A 187 17.22 -3.68 2.25
CA GLN A 187 17.40 -2.23 2.28
C GLN A 187 16.11 -1.52 2.70
N THR A 188 16.21 -0.62 3.69
CA THR A 188 15.08 0.11 4.28
C THR A 188 14.70 1.35 3.44
N ILE A 189 14.22 1.09 2.23
CA ILE A 189 13.79 2.08 1.25
C ILE A 189 12.27 2.30 1.36
N SER A 190 11.84 3.55 1.54
CA SER A 190 10.42 3.91 1.60
C SER A 190 9.77 3.96 0.21
N PHE A 191 8.44 3.82 0.15
CA PHE A 191 7.66 4.08 -1.07
C PHE A 191 6.63 5.19 -0.81
N VAL A 192 6.48 6.12 -1.75
CA VAL A 192 5.56 7.27 -1.67
C VAL A 192 4.77 7.45 -2.97
N PRO A 193 3.53 7.97 -2.92
CA PRO A 193 2.77 8.29 -4.13
C PRO A 193 3.50 9.35 -4.97
N GLN A 194 3.12 9.47 -6.24
CA GLN A 194 3.66 10.53 -7.10
C GLN A 194 3.41 11.93 -6.51
N ASP A 195 2.27 12.13 -5.82
CA ASP A 195 1.93 13.38 -5.15
C ASP A 195 1.47 13.12 -3.70
N VAL A 196 2.10 13.77 -2.73
CA VAL A 196 1.83 13.56 -1.30
C VAL A 196 0.56 14.27 -0.79
N ASP A 197 0.07 15.29 -1.50
CA ASP A 197 -1.17 16.01 -1.14
C ASP A 197 -2.45 15.25 -1.55
N LEU A 198 -2.32 14.19 -2.36
CA LEU A 198 -3.45 13.36 -2.79
C LEU A 198 -3.79 12.30 -1.72
N PRO A 199 -5.01 12.31 -1.13
CA PRO A 199 -5.35 11.39 -0.05
C PRO A 199 -5.64 9.98 -0.59
N GLY A 200 -4.85 9.00 -0.16
CA GLY A 200 -5.07 7.58 -0.46
C GLY A 200 -4.09 6.63 0.24
N SER A 201 -4.39 5.34 0.16
CA SER A 201 -3.46 4.24 0.46
C SER A 201 -2.78 3.69 -0.80
N ASP A 202 -3.18 4.16 -1.97
CA ASP A 202 -2.91 3.49 -3.24
C ASP A 202 -1.62 4.07 -3.82
N ILE A 203 -0.54 3.30 -3.69
CA ILE A 203 0.82 3.70 -4.08
C ILE A 203 1.32 2.65 -5.08
N PRO A 204 0.93 2.73 -6.36
CA PRO A 204 1.50 1.87 -7.39
C PRO A 204 3.00 2.12 -7.51
N ILE A 205 3.78 1.05 -7.69
CA ILE A 205 5.22 1.11 -7.95
C ILE A 205 5.54 1.95 -9.21
N ALA A 206 4.66 1.88 -10.21
CA ALA A 206 4.78 2.58 -11.47
C ALA A 206 3.41 2.72 -12.16
N VAL A 207 3.25 3.78 -12.95
CA VAL A 207 2.11 4.06 -13.83
C VAL A 207 2.62 4.67 -15.13
N ASN A 208 1.79 4.74 -16.18
CA ASN A 208 2.20 5.35 -17.43
C ASN A 208 2.34 6.88 -17.30
N GLU A 209 3.35 7.45 -17.95
CA GLU A 209 3.63 8.90 -17.91
C GLU A 209 2.57 9.76 -18.61
N ALA A 210 1.84 9.22 -19.60
CA ALA A 210 0.82 9.94 -20.35
C ALA A 210 -0.61 9.76 -19.81
N ASP A 211 -0.88 8.67 -19.10
CA ASP A 211 -2.13 8.44 -18.35
C ASP A 211 -1.82 7.66 -17.06
N THR A 212 -1.88 8.34 -15.91
CA THR A 212 -1.57 7.73 -14.61
C THR A 212 -2.63 6.75 -14.12
N SER A 213 -3.73 6.55 -14.86
CA SER A 213 -4.69 5.47 -14.63
C SER A 213 -4.39 4.20 -15.46
N ASP A 214 -3.46 4.30 -16.40
CA ASP A 214 -2.93 3.18 -17.18
C ASP A 214 -1.56 2.74 -16.64
N ALA A 215 -1.28 1.44 -16.71
CA ALA A 215 0.02 0.83 -16.44
C ALA A 215 0.25 -0.42 -17.32
N THR A 216 -0.51 -0.56 -18.41
CA THR A 216 -0.73 -1.82 -19.13
C THR A 216 0.47 -2.36 -19.90
N SER A 217 1.52 -1.57 -20.10
CA SER A 217 2.78 -2.04 -20.68
C SER A 217 3.56 -2.94 -19.71
N ILE A 218 3.45 -2.71 -18.40
CA ILE A 218 4.23 -3.42 -17.39
C ILE A 218 3.67 -4.83 -17.20
N THR A 219 4.51 -5.82 -17.46
CA THR A 219 4.19 -7.26 -17.35
C THR A 219 5.13 -8.01 -16.42
N ALA A 220 6.26 -7.43 -16.04
CA ALA A 220 7.18 -8.00 -15.05
C ALA A 220 7.55 -6.98 -13.98
N VAL A 221 7.44 -7.38 -12.70
CA VAL A 221 7.92 -6.60 -11.56
C VAL A 221 8.76 -7.48 -10.64
N ARG A 222 9.98 -7.03 -10.33
CA ARG A 222 10.93 -7.68 -9.42
C ARG A 222 11.32 -6.71 -8.31
N LEU A 223 11.04 -7.10 -7.08
CA LEU A 223 11.66 -6.55 -5.88
C LEU A 223 12.54 -7.63 -5.26
N GLU A 224 13.81 -7.34 -5.04
CA GLU A 224 14.70 -8.22 -4.27
C GLU A 224 15.43 -7.43 -3.18
N ASN A 225 15.51 -8.00 -1.97
CA ASN A 225 16.30 -7.45 -0.87
C ASN A 225 15.91 -6.02 -0.43
N ILE A 226 14.60 -5.71 -0.43
CA ILE A 226 14.03 -4.43 0.04
C ILE A 226 13.09 -4.72 1.22
N ASP A 227 13.17 -3.97 2.32
CA ASP A 227 12.24 -4.17 3.45
C ASP A 227 10.82 -3.67 3.11
N MET A 228 9.98 -4.59 2.65
CA MET A 228 8.58 -4.33 2.33
C MET A 228 7.64 -4.57 3.51
N SER A 229 8.15 -4.95 4.69
CA SER A 229 7.34 -5.48 5.82
C SER A 229 6.27 -4.52 6.34
N SER A 230 6.48 -3.21 6.20
CA SER A 230 5.47 -2.17 6.48
C SER A 230 4.60 -1.84 5.26
N VAL A 231 5.22 -1.74 4.07
CA VAL A 231 4.55 -1.36 2.82
C VAL A 231 3.40 -2.33 2.50
N VAL A 232 3.65 -3.64 2.59
CA VAL A 232 2.67 -4.68 2.25
C VAL A 232 1.43 -4.72 3.16
N LEU A 233 1.43 -3.97 4.26
CA LEU A 233 0.33 -3.93 5.23
C LEU A 233 -0.58 -2.70 5.07
N ASN A 234 -0.04 -1.62 4.49
CA ASN A 234 -0.66 -0.29 4.53
C ASN A 234 -0.96 0.28 3.13
N VAL A 235 -0.46 -0.35 2.07
CA VAL A 235 -0.58 0.14 0.68
C VAL A 235 -1.55 -0.73 -0.13
N GLY A 236 -2.39 -0.09 -0.94
CA GLY A 236 -3.26 -0.70 -1.96
C GLY A 236 -2.68 -0.61 -3.37
N TYR A 237 -3.11 -1.50 -4.26
CA TYR A 237 -2.83 -1.48 -5.71
C TYR A 237 -1.35 -1.28 -6.09
N PHE A 238 -0.43 -1.85 -5.30
CA PHE A 238 1.02 -1.57 -5.45
C PHE A 238 1.59 -2.04 -6.80
N PHE A 239 0.98 -3.03 -7.44
CA PHE A 239 1.46 -3.63 -8.69
C PHE A 239 0.46 -3.42 -9.85
N PRO A 240 0.93 -3.13 -11.08
CA PRO A 240 0.08 -3.06 -12.28
C PRO A 240 -0.74 -4.34 -12.50
N ALA A 241 -2.03 -4.20 -12.82
CA ALA A 241 -2.95 -5.33 -13.03
C ALA A 241 -2.56 -6.24 -14.23
N THR A 242 -1.70 -5.75 -15.12
CA THR A 242 -1.08 -6.47 -16.24
C THR A 242 0.16 -7.28 -15.87
N THR A 243 0.62 -7.23 -14.62
CA THR A 243 1.76 -8.03 -14.16
C THR A 243 1.48 -9.53 -14.37
N LEU A 244 2.34 -10.18 -15.15
CA LEU A 244 2.36 -11.62 -15.42
C LEU A 244 3.42 -12.31 -14.56
N ASN A 245 4.58 -11.65 -14.36
CA ASN A 245 5.71 -12.15 -13.60
C ASN A 245 5.95 -11.25 -12.39
N LEU A 246 5.76 -11.77 -11.17
CA LEU A 246 6.02 -11.05 -9.92
C LEU A 246 7.09 -11.78 -9.09
N THR A 247 8.12 -11.05 -8.69
CA THR A 247 9.10 -11.48 -7.69
C THR A 247 9.16 -10.49 -6.53
N MET A 248 9.10 -11.01 -5.30
CA MET A 248 9.34 -10.27 -4.06
C MET A 248 10.26 -11.10 -3.16
N ARG A 249 11.55 -11.20 -3.49
CA ARG A 249 12.50 -12.12 -2.85
C ARG A 249 13.34 -11.44 -1.76
N ASN A 250 13.46 -12.05 -0.58
CA ASN A 250 14.09 -11.44 0.60
C ASN A 250 13.51 -10.05 0.95
N CYS A 251 12.18 -9.93 0.91
CA CYS A 251 11.47 -8.67 1.15
C CYS A 251 10.86 -8.54 2.56
N GLY A 252 11.26 -9.42 3.49
CA GLY A 252 10.79 -9.42 4.88
C GLY A 252 9.32 -9.78 5.07
N LEU A 253 8.67 -10.41 4.09
CA LEU A 253 7.22 -10.60 4.06
C LEU A 253 6.74 -11.63 5.10
N GLU A 254 5.89 -11.20 6.04
CA GLU A 254 5.24 -12.09 7.03
C GLU A 254 3.75 -12.35 6.74
N LYS A 255 3.05 -11.32 6.25
CA LYS A 255 1.60 -11.25 6.02
C LYS A 255 1.30 -10.07 5.08
N PHE A 256 0.07 -9.97 4.59
CA PHE A 256 -0.35 -8.94 3.63
C PHE A 256 -1.58 -8.17 4.11
N GLY A 257 -1.65 -6.90 3.76
CA GLY A 257 -2.87 -6.09 3.78
C GLY A 257 -3.85 -6.54 2.69
N TYR A 258 -5.11 -6.15 2.82
CA TYR A 258 -6.18 -6.65 1.94
C TYR A 258 -6.04 -6.18 0.48
N ASP A 259 -5.61 -4.94 0.27
CA ASP A 259 -5.61 -4.30 -1.05
C ASP A 259 -4.24 -4.31 -1.75
N PHE A 260 -3.18 -4.81 -1.10
CA PHE A 260 -1.79 -4.74 -1.59
C PHE A 260 -1.57 -5.44 -2.94
N PHE A 261 -2.20 -6.60 -3.12
CA PHE A 261 -2.16 -7.39 -4.36
C PHE A 261 -3.43 -7.22 -5.21
N GLN A 262 -4.26 -6.20 -4.96
CA GLN A 262 -5.56 -6.03 -5.60
C GLN A 262 -5.42 -5.78 -7.11
N GLY A 263 -6.30 -6.39 -7.90
CA GLY A 263 -6.27 -6.33 -9.36
C GLY A 263 -5.38 -7.39 -10.04
N LEU A 264 -4.47 -8.06 -9.30
CA LEU A 264 -3.52 -9.05 -9.83
C LEU A 264 -4.16 -10.39 -10.18
N ASN A 265 -4.96 -10.40 -11.24
CA ASN A 265 -5.62 -11.59 -11.78
C ASN A 265 -4.74 -12.33 -12.81
N SER A 266 -3.78 -11.62 -13.40
CA SER A 266 -3.01 -12.00 -14.59
C SER A 266 -1.68 -12.71 -14.30
N ILE A 267 -1.24 -12.79 -13.04
CA ILE A 267 0.08 -13.35 -12.69
C ILE A 267 0.13 -14.84 -13.01
N GLU A 268 1.11 -15.25 -13.82
CA GLU A 268 1.44 -16.64 -14.13
C GLU A 268 2.60 -17.17 -13.29
N TYR A 269 3.59 -16.32 -13.00
CA TYR A 269 4.76 -16.63 -12.17
C TYR A 269 4.79 -15.75 -10.93
N LEU A 270 4.74 -16.38 -9.75
CA LEU A 270 4.78 -15.70 -8.45
C LEU A 270 5.93 -16.26 -7.59
N ASP A 271 6.91 -15.42 -7.30
CA ASP A 271 8.03 -15.74 -6.41
C ASP A 271 7.98 -14.87 -5.14
N LEU A 272 7.83 -15.52 -3.99
CA LEU A 272 7.85 -14.94 -2.65
C LEU A 272 8.94 -15.63 -1.78
N SER A 273 10.05 -16.05 -2.39
CA SER A 273 11.13 -16.79 -1.70
C SER A 273 11.99 -15.94 -0.75
N GLU A 274 12.72 -16.59 0.15
CA GLU A 274 13.59 -15.99 1.18
C GLU A 274 12.84 -15.03 2.13
N ASN A 275 11.56 -15.28 2.41
CA ASN A 275 10.71 -14.41 3.24
C ASN A 275 10.39 -15.03 4.61
N LYS A 276 9.45 -14.42 5.34
CA LYS A 276 9.07 -14.77 6.71
C LYS A 276 7.63 -15.29 6.77
N LEU A 277 7.11 -15.85 5.67
CA LEU A 277 5.74 -16.34 5.59
C LEU A 277 5.57 -17.61 6.44
N ALA A 278 4.82 -17.49 7.54
CA ALA A 278 4.44 -18.62 8.39
C ALA A 278 3.24 -19.41 7.83
N THR A 279 2.49 -18.81 6.91
CA THR A 279 1.35 -19.42 6.20
C THR A 279 1.43 -19.08 4.72
N ALA A 280 1.27 -20.08 3.86
CA ALA A 280 1.25 -19.86 2.42
C ALA A 280 0.02 -19.04 2.01
N TYR A 281 0.22 -18.12 1.06
CA TYR A 281 -0.79 -17.19 0.61
C TYR A 281 -1.06 -17.39 -0.89
N ALA A 282 -2.34 -17.55 -1.24
CA ALA A 282 -2.80 -17.95 -2.57
C ALA A 282 -4.02 -17.12 -3.04
N GLY A 283 -4.11 -15.86 -2.61
CA GLY A 283 -5.23 -14.97 -2.88
C GLY A 283 -6.50 -15.31 -2.09
N ASN A 284 -7.09 -16.49 -2.33
CA ASN A 284 -8.33 -16.95 -1.69
C ASN A 284 -8.12 -18.19 -0.80
N THR A 285 -8.46 -18.07 0.48
CA THR A 285 -8.37 -19.13 1.50
C THR A 285 -9.65 -19.95 1.68
N ILE A 286 -10.76 -19.55 1.06
CA ILE A 286 -12.11 -20.10 1.32
C ILE A 286 -12.48 -21.23 0.32
N GLY A 287 -11.76 -21.38 -0.80
CA GLY A 287 -11.84 -22.56 -1.66
C GLY A 287 -11.37 -22.34 -3.11
N LYS A 288 -11.57 -23.36 -3.95
CA LYS A 288 -11.39 -23.34 -5.43
C LYS A 288 -12.45 -22.47 -6.12
N THR A 289 -12.41 -21.18 -5.83
CA THR A 289 -13.22 -20.14 -6.50
C THR A 289 -12.32 -18.92 -6.67
N CYS A 290 -11.63 -18.81 -7.81
CA CYS A 290 -10.84 -17.61 -8.06
C CYS A 290 -11.75 -16.45 -8.45
N THR A 291 -11.90 -15.50 -7.53
CA THR A 291 -12.89 -14.40 -7.62
C THR A 291 -12.27 -13.02 -7.56
N THR A 292 -10.98 -12.90 -7.23
CA THR A 292 -10.34 -11.61 -6.88
C THR A 292 -8.86 -11.47 -7.24
N GLN A 293 -8.08 -12.57 -7.26
CA GLN A 293 -6.61 -12.48 -7.28
C GLN A 293 -5.93 -13.82 -7.63
N PHE A 294 -4.77 -13.77 -8.28
CA PHE A 294 -3.87 -14.90 -8.59
C PHE A 294 -4.47 -16.02 -9.45
N CYS A 295 -5.51 -15.73 -10.23
CA CYS A 295 -6.24 -16.75 -11.00
C CYS A 295 -5.43 -17.45 -12.10
N ALA A 296 -4.38 -16.81 -12.62
CA ALA A 296 -3.53 -17.35 -13.67
C ALA A 296 -2.26 -18.07 -13.16
N VAL A 297 -2.03 -18.16 -11.84
CA VAL A 297 -0.73 -18.62 -11.29
C VAL A 297 -0.47 -20.08 -11.66
N GLN A 298 0.58 -20.27 -12.47
CA GLN A 298 1.09 -21.55 -12.97
C GLN A 298 2.36 -21.99 -12.24
N ILE A 299 3.13 -21.06 -11.69
CA ILE A 299 4.40 -21.30 -10.98
C ILE A 299 4.40 -20.50 -9.68
N LEU A 300 4.57 -21.18 -8.54
CA LEU A 300 4.63 -20.57 -7.22
C LEU A 300 5.91 -20.97 -6.48
N ASN A 301 6.74 -19.99 -6.12
CA ASN A 301 7.93 -20.20 -5.28
C ASN A 301 7.75 -19.59 -3.89
N LEU A 302 7.81 -20.43 -2.86
CA LEU A 302 7.80 -20.11 -1.43
C LEU A 302 9.05 -20.68 -0.72
N THR A 303 10.11 -21.01 -1.47
CA THR A 303 11.38 -21.53 -0.94
C THR A 303 11.98 -20.54 0.06
N GLY A 304 12.62 -21.02 1.14
CA GLY A 304 13.24 -20.13 2.13
C GLY A 304 12.22 -19.30 2.91
N ASN A 305 11.16 -19.94 3.42
CA ASN A 305 10.17 -19.31 4.28
C ASN A 305 10.06 -20.05 5.62
N VAL A 306 9.12 -19.67 6.48
CA VAL A 306 8.93 -20.28 7.81
C VAL A 306 7.61 -21.06 7.91
N LEU A 307 7.17 -21.65 6.79
CA LEU A 307 5.99 -22.53 6.76
C LEU A 307 6.25 -23.74 7.67
N THR A 308 5.33 -24.01 8.60
CA THR A 308 5.45 -25.11 9.58
C THR A 308 4.61 -26.35 9.24
N SER A 309 3.67 -26.22 8.31
CA SER A 309 2.78 -27.28 7.86
C SER A 309 2.64 -27.29 6.34
N PHE A 310 2.23 -28.43 5.77
CA PHE A 310 2.07 -28.56 4.33
C PHE A 310 1.03 -27.56 3.78
N PRO A 311 1.39 -26.71 2.79
CA PRO A 311 0.58 -25.56 2.38
C PRO A 311 -0.58 -25.91 1.44
N SER A 312 -1.47 -26.80 1.87
CA SER A 312 -2.57 -27.35 1.05
C SER A 312 -3.48 -26.30 0.37
N VAL A 313 -3.56 -25.08 0.92
CA VAL A 313 -4.28 -23.93 0.34
C VAL A 313 -3.80 -23.53 -1.05
N VAL A 314 -2.53 -23.75 -1.42
CA VAL A 314 -2.03 -23.37 -2.76
C VAL A 314 -2.70 -24.15 -3.88
N PHE A 315 -3.25 -25.34 -3.59
CA PHE A 315 -4.03 -26.11 -4.55
C PHE A 315 -5.45 -25.56 -4.76
N ASN A 316 -5.82 -24.42 -4.17
CA ASN A 316 -6.95 -23.60 -4.63
C ASN A 316 -6.65 -22.90 -5.97
N LEU A 317 -5.38 -22.73 -6.34
CA LEU A 317 -4.95 -22.20 -7.63
C LEU A 317 -5.15 -23.27 -8.72
N ASP A 318 -6.22 -23.16 -9.50
CA ASP A 318 -6.58 -24.18 -10.50
C ASP A 318 -5.59 -24.31 -11.67
N GLY A 319 -4.75 -23.29 -11.91
CA GLY A 319 -3.69 -23.29 -12.93
C GLY A 319 -2.32 -23.82 -12.47
N LEU A 320 -2.15 -24.12 -11.18
CA LEU A 320 -0.84 -24.38 -10.59
C LEU A 320 -0.17 -25.63 -11.20
N SER A 321 1.01 -25.43 -11.80
CA SER A 321 1.79 -26.45 -12.49
C SER A 321 3.17 -26.69 -11.87
N GLU A 322 3.75 -25.71 -11.18
CA GLU A 322 5.00 -25.85 -10.43
C GLU A 322 4.89 -25.23 -9.04
N LEU A 323 5.44 -25.92 -8.03
CA LEU A 323 5.41 -25.47 -6.64
C LEU A 323 6.74 -25.77 -5.93
N TYR A 324 7.40 -24.72 -5.43
CA TYR A 324 8.70 -24.80 -4.77
C TYR A 324 8.55 -24.35 -3.31
N ILE A 325 8.77 -25.24 -2.34
CA ILE A 325 8.59 -24.99 -0.90
C ILE A 325 9.77 -25.52 -0.05
N ARG A 326 10.97 -25.63 -0.63
CA ARG A 326 12.20 -26.04 0.06
C ARG A 326 12.66 -25.03 1.12
N ASN A 327 13.61 -25.43 1.97
CA ASN A 327 14.18 -24.58 3.01
C ASN A 327 13.08 -23.94 3.88
N ASN A 328 12.07 -24.72 4.25
CA ASN A 328 11.01 -24.31 5.16
C ASN A 328 11.13 -25.09 6.49
N ASN A 329 10.18 -24.87 7.42
CA ASN A 329 10.15 -25.56 8.72
C ASN A 329 9.02 -26.62 8.77
N ILE A 330 8.69 -27.21 7.63
CA ILE A 330 7.63 -28.22 7.50
C ILE A 330 8.16 -29.54 8.07
N THR A 331 7.60 -29.94 9.21
CA THR A 331 7.93 -31.22 9.86
C THR A 331 6.84 -32.28 9.69
N ASP A 332 5.60 -31.84 9.37
CA ASP A 332 4.47 -32.73 9.12
C ASP A 332 4.27 -32.98 7.62
N PHE A 333 4.53 -34.21 7.19
CA PHE A 333 4.32 -34.71 5.83
C PHE A 333 3.09 -35.64 5.73
N ASN A 334 2.17 -35.59 6.70
CA ASN A 334 0.85 -36.21 6.59
C ASN A 334 -0.03 -35.38 5.64
N VAL A 335 -0.58 -36.03 4.61
CA VAL A 335 -1.45 -35.39 3.60
C VAL A 335 -2.67 -36.26 3.29
N SER A 336 -3.75 -35.64 2.82
CA SER A 336 -4.88 -36.40 2.28
C SER A 336 -4.54 -37.01 0.92
N ALA A 337 -5.25 -38.08 0.54
CA ALA A 337 -5.16 -38.64 -0.81
C ALA A 337 -5.48 -37.63 -1.93
N SER A 338 -6.35 -36.64 -1.66
CA SER A 338 -6.62 -35.55 -2.61
C SER A 338 -5.42 -34.62 -2.80
N VAL A 339 -4.78 -34.19 -1.70
CA VAL A 339 -3.58 -33.34 -1.74
C VAL A 339 -2.41 -34.10 -2.39
N PHE A 340 -2.18 -35.36 -2.04
CA PHE A 340 -1.15 -36.19 -2.69
C PHE A 340 -1.39 -36.37 -4.19
N SER A 341 -2.65 -36.53 -4.61
CA SER A 341 -3.02 -36.58 -6.03
C SER A 341 -2.77 -35.24 -6.74
N SER A 342 -2.95 -34.10 -6.06
CA SER A 342 -2.64 -32.78 -6.61
C SER A 342 -1.13 -32.54 -6.73
N ILE A 343 -0.33 -32.93 -5.73
CA ILE A 343 1.15 -32.89 -5.81
C ILE A 343 1.63 -33.73 -6.98
N SER A 344 1.11 -34.96 -7.11
CA SER A 344 1.49 -35.92 -8.16
C SER A 344 1.07 -35.53 -9.58
N ALA A 345 0.27 -34.47 -9.73
CA ALA A 345 -0.18 -33.93 -11.01
C ALA A 345 0.60 -32.67 -11.44
N LEU A 346 1.50 -32.15 -10.60
CA LEU A 346 2.36 -31.03 -10.94
C LEU A 346 3.38 -31.42 -12.03
N ARG A 347 3.85 -30.42 -12.79
CA ARG A 347 4.95 -30.54 -13.74
C ARG A 347 6.30 -30.52 -13.01
N ALA A 348 6.44 -29.72 -11.97
CA ALA A 348 7.56 -29.72 -11.05
C ALA A 348 7.10 -29.50 -9.60
N TYR A 349 7.79 -30.10 -8.65
CA TYR A 349 7.56 -29.87 -7.23
C TYR A 349 8.89 -30.04 -6.49
N GLU A 350 9.21 -29.11 -5.60
CA GLU A 350 10.34 -29.25 -4.69
C GLU A 350 9.95 -28.94 -3.26
N SER A 351 10.43 -29.78 -2.34
CA SER A 351 10.29 -29.60 -0.90
C SER A 351 11.47 -30.27 -0.20
N ASP A 352 11.49 -30.09 1.11
CA ASP A 352 12.34 -30.82 2.04
C ASP A 352 11.78 -32.26 2.21
N GLN A 353 12.41 -33.10 3.02
CA GLN A 353 11.97 -34.48 3.27
C GLN A 353 11.37 -34.62 4.68
N PRO A 354 10.50 -35.62 4.93
CA PRO A 354 10.20 -36.03 6.29
C PRO A 354 11.48 -36.48 7.03
N ASP A 355 11.50 -36.28 8.34
CA ASP A 355 12.55 -36.78 9.24
C ASP A 355 12.70 -38.31 9.11
N GLU A 356 13.93 -38.84 9.19
CA GLU A 356 14.20 -40.28 9.07
C GLU A 356 13.47 -41.14 10.12
N SER A 357 13.08 -40.54 11.26
CA SER A 357 12.32 -41.18 12.34
C SER A 357 10.80 -41.05 12.21
N ALA A 358 10.29 -40.33 11.19
CA ALA A 358 8.87 -40.13 10.98
C ALA A 358 8.12 -41.46 10.78
N THR A 359 6.90 -41.56 11.31
CA THR A 359 6.06 -42.76 11.20
C THR A 359 4.69 -42.45 10.62
N CYS A 360 4.36 -43.09 9.50
CA CYS A 360 3.05 -42.94 8.86
C CYS A 360 2.00 -43.78 9.60
N THR A 361 1.36 -43.18 10.61
CA THR A 361 0.34 -43.83 11.44
C THR A 361 -1.05 -43.48 10.91
N GLY A 362 -1.80 -44.48 10.43
CA GLY A 362 -3.15 -44.26 9.88
C GLY A 362 -3.17 -43.79 8.41
N GLY A 363 -2.13 -44.15 7.67
CA GLY A 363 -2.01 -43.92 6.23
C GLY A 363 -0.96 -44.85 5.62
N THR A 364 -0.59 -44.58 4.36
CA THR A 364 0.49 -45.29 3.64
C THR A 364 1.53 -44.31 3.11
N TRP A 365 2.82 -44.63 3.28
CA TRP A 365 3.92 -43.89 2.65
C TRP A 365 3.83 -43.98 1.12
N GLN A 366 3.79 -42.84 0.44
CA GLN A 366 3.85 -42.74 -1.03
C GLN A 366 4.83 -41.63 -1.44
N THR A 367 5.40 -41.72 -2.63
CA THR A 367 6.45 -40.80 -3.10
C THR A 367 6.05 -40.16 -4.42
N ALA A 368 6.16 -38.83 -4.50
CA ALA A 368 5.93 -38.03 -5.71
C ALA A 368 7.04 -36.98 -5.83
N HIS A 369 7.51 -36.69 -7.04
CA HIS A 369 8.60 -35.71 -7.29
C HIS A 369 9.85 -35.89 -6.39
N ASN A 370 10.21 -37.15 -6.10
CA ASN A 370 11.31 -37.51 -5.19
C ASN A 370 11.14 -37.02 -3.72
N VAL A 371 9.92 -36.72 -3.28
CA VAL A 371 9.56 -36.41 -1.89
C VAL A 371 8.54 -37.44 -1.38
N THR A 372 8.69 -37.89 -0.14
CA THR A 372 7.86 -38.95 0.45
C THR A 372 6.86 -38.39 1.46
N PHE A 373 5.61 -38.83 1.38
CA PHE A 373 4.46 -38.32 2.14
C PHE A 373 3.69 -39.45 2.79
N CYS A 374 3.17 -39.22 3.99
CA CYS A 374 2.22 -40.13 4.61
C CYS A 374 0.82 -39.80 4.10
N VAL A 375 0.28 -40.63 3.22
CA VAL A 375 -1.05 -40.41 2.64
C VAL A 375 -2.09 -41.06 3.55
N LEU A 376 -2.84 -40.24 4.28
CA LEU A 376 -3.80 -40.68 5.29
C LEU A 376 -5.03 -41.35 4.67
N ASP A 377 -5.50 -42.40 5.33
CA ASP A 377 -6.71 -43.13 4.93
C ASP A 377 -7.99 -42.31 5.17
N ALA A 378 -9.00 -42.52 4.33
CA ALA A 378 -10.28 -41.80 4.43
C ALA A 378 -11.05 -42.05 5.75
N SER A 379 -10.66 -43.06 6.53
CA SER A 379 -11.20 -43.37 7.86
C SER A 379 -10.50 -42.63 9.01
N THR A 380 -9.24 -42.22 8.82
CA THR A 380 -8.43 -41.50 9.84
C THR A 380 -8.48 -39.99 9.67
N ALA A 381 -8.88 -39.50 8.48
CA ALA A 381 -9.09 -38.10 8.14
C ALA A 381 -10.24 -37.37 8.90
N THR A 382 -10.57 -37.78 10.13
CA THR A 382 -11.64 -37.19 10.97
C THR A 382 -11.16 -36.74 12.35
N LYS A 383 -10.17 -35.83 12.35
CA LYS A 383 -10.01 -34.72 13.31
C LYS A 383 -8.81 -33.87 12.90
N ASP A 384 -9.05 -32.67 12.37
CA ASP A 384 -8.57 -31.47 13.08
C ASP A 384 -9.25 -30.16 12.64
N SER A 385 -9.05 -29.12 13.45
CA SER A 385 -9.26 -27.70 13.12
C SER A 385 -10.65 -27.19 12.67
N SER A 386 -11.77 -27.72 13.19
CA SER A 386 -13.09 -27.05 13.06
C SER A 386 -13.25 -25.84 14.00
N SER A 387 -12.26 -24.96 14.07
CA SER A 387 -12.24 -23.78 14.96
C SER A 387 -13.14 -22.63 14.47
N SER A 388 -13.26 -22.50 13.14
CA SER A 388 -14.07 -21.47 12.47
C SER A 388 -15.57 -21.59 12.76
N THR A 389 -16.11 -22.82 12.82
CA THR A 389 -17.55 -23.05 13.07
C THR A 389 -17.97 -22.56 14.46
N SER A 390 -17.16 -22.84 15.49
CA SER A 390 -17.43 -22.36 16.85
C SER A 390 -17.33 -20.85 16.94
N TYR A 391 -16.32 -20.23 16.31
CA TYR A 391 -16.12 -18.78 16.35
C TYR A 391 -17.26 -18.02 15.65
N LEU A 392 -17.73 -18.51 14.49
CA LEU A 392 -18.88 -17.93 13.78
C LEU A 392 -20.19 -18.07 14.58
N VAL A 393 -20.41 -19.17 15.29
CA VAL A 393 -21.55 -19.32 16.20
C VAL A 393 -21.46 -18.34 17.37
N TYR A 394 -20.28 -18.14 17.96
CA TYR A 394 -20.07 -17.14 19.01
C TYR A 394 -20.33 -15.71 18.50
N ILE A 395 -19.83 -15.34 17.32
CA ILE A 395 -20.12 -14.04 16.70
C ILE A 395 -21.62 -13.86 16.43
N ALA A 396 -22.30 -14.88 15.89
CA ALA A 396 -23.74 -14.81 15.64
C ALA A 396 -24.56 -14.61 16.92
N ILE A 397 -24.17 -15.28 18.01
CA ILE A 397 -24.79 -15.11 19.34
C ILE A 397 -24.51 -13.70 19.88
N ILE A 398 -23.27 -13.21 19.83
CA ILE A 398 -22.89 -11.88 20.32
C ILE A 398 -23.62 -10.78 19.53
N ALA A 399 -23.66 -10.88 18.19
CA ALA A 399 -24.40 -9.94 17.34
C ALA A 399 -25.91 -9.97 17.65
N GLY A 400 -26.50 -11.16 17.83
CA GLY A 400 -27.89 -11.30 18.26
C GLY A 400 -28.19 -10.65 19.60
N VAL A 401 -27.31 -10.84 20.60
CA VAL A 401 -27.42 -10.18 21.92
C VAL A 401 -27.30 -8.66 21.80
N ILE A 402 -26.36 -8.15 20.99
CA ILE A 402 -26.21 -6.69 20.75
C ILE A 402 -27.48 -6.12 20.11
N VAL A 403 -28.06 -6.77 19.09
CA VAL A 403 -29.33 -6.34 18.48
C VAL A 403 -30.48 -6.34 19.49
N VAL A 404 -30.59 -7.36 20.34
CA VAL A 404 -31.62 -7.41 21.40
C VAL A 404 -31.41 -6.30 22.43
N VAL A 405 -30.18 -6.03 22.86
CA VAL A 405 -29.86 -4.93 23.79
C VAL A 405 -30.18 -3.57 23.18
N LEU A 406 -29.84 -3.33 21.91
CA LEU A 406 -30.19 -2.09 21.20
C LEU A 406 -31.70 -1.91 21.04
N LEU A 407 -32.46 -2.99 20.79
CA LEU A 407 -33.93 -2.96 20.77
C LEU A 407 -34.53 -2.66 22.15
N ILE A 408 -33.98 -3.23 23.22
CA ILE A 408 -34.39 -2.92 24.60
C ILE A 408 -34.12 -1.45 24.92
N ILE A 409 -32.92 -0.93 24.59
CA ILE A 409 -32.56 0.48 24.77
C ILE A 409 -33.49 1.39 23.97
N PHE A 410 -33.80 1.05 22.72
CA PHE A 410 -34.75 1.82 21.89
C PHE A 410 -36.17 1.85 22.48
N VAL A 411 -36.67 0.74 23.02
CA VAL A 411 -37.94 0.69 23.75
C VAL A 411 -37.88 1.52 25.03
N TRP A 412 -36.76 1.49 25.77
CA TRP A 412 -36.56 2.28 26.99
C TRP A 412 -36.50 3.79 26.71
N ILE A 413 -35.82 4.22 25.64
CA ILE A 413 -35.79 5.61 25.19
C ILE A 413 -37.18 6.09 24.75
N LYS A 414 -37.96 5.22 24.11
CA LYS A 414 -39.26 5.58 23.53
C LYS A 414 -40.41 5.58 24.56
N TRP A 415 -40.45 4.58 25.44
CA TRP A 415 -41.57 4.29 26.36
C TRP A 415 -41.16 4.24 27.84
N GLY A 416 -39.89 4.47 28.18
CA GLY A 416 -39.44 4.57 29.58
C GLY A 416 -40.04 5.80 30.28
N PRO A 417 -40.21 5.75 31.62
CA PRO A 417 -40.77 6.86 32.38
C PRO A 417 -39.81 8.06 32.38
N ARG A 418 -40.27 9.22 31.91
CA ARG A 418 -39.56 10.49 32.10
C ARG A 418 -39.58 10.87 33.59
N SER A 419 -38.47 10.68 34.27
CA SER A 419 -38.20 11.29 35.58
C SER A 419 -37.63 12.69 35.38
N ASP A 420 -38.46 13.73 35.52
CA ASP A 420 -38.00 15.11 35.52
C ASP A 420 -37.08 15.38 36.72
N MET A 421 -35.91 15.98 36.49
CA MET A 421 -35.04 16.42 37.58
C MET A 421 -34.18 17.64 37.21
N GLU A 422 -34.82 18.77 36.91
CA GLU A 422 -34.18 20.07 37.11
C GLU A 422 -34.27 20.47 38.58
N ARG A 423 -33.13 20.64 39.27
CA ARG A 423 -32.75 21.93 39.89
C ARG A 423 -31.39 21.91 40.59
N LEU A 424 -30.85 23.13 40.77
CA LEU A 424 -29.51 23.42 41.28
C LEU A 424 -29.53 23.85 42.76
N SER A 425 -28.31 23.87 43.31
CA SER A 425 -27.80 24.78 44.36
C SER A 425 -27.98 24.42 45.86
N SER A 426 -26.89 24.73 46.56
CA SER A 426 -26.66 24.87 48.00
C SER A 426 -27.77 25.61 48.78
N SER A 427 -27.91 25.47 50.10
CA SER A 427 -26.84 25.68 51.11
C SER A 427 -27.25 25.26 52.54
N GLN A 428 -26.28 25.30 53.48
CA GLN A 428 -26.35 25.50 54.96
C GLN A 428 -27.62 25.05 55.73
N VAL A 429 -27.47 24.38 56.89
CA VAL A 429 -27.24 25.02 58.21
C VAL A 429 -26.78 23.97 59.25
N SER A 430 -26.14 24.44 60.35
CA SER A 430 -25.62 23.63 61.48
C SER A 430 -26.51 23.73 62.74
N ASP A 431 -26.07 23.11 63.85
CA ASP A 431 -26.54 23.20 65.27
C ASP A 431 -27.17 21.89 65.81
N ASP A 432 -27.13 21.51 67.11
CA ASP A 432 -26.32 21.82 68.33
C ASP A 432 -26.81 20.84 69.45
N SER A 433 -26.15 20.44 70.56
CA SER A 433 -24.85 20.72 71.22
C SER A 433 -24.24 19.42 71.83
N GLY A 434 -23.03 19.48 72.41
CA GLY A 434 -22.44 18.32 73.12
C GLY A 434 -21.13 18.53 73.89
N SER A 435 -21.14 19.36 74.94
CA SER A 435 -20.19 19.47 76.08
C SER A 435 -19.24 18.29 76.39
N ILE A 436 -18.01 18.41 76.94
CA ILE A 436 -17.03 19.50 77.18
C ILE A 436 -15.77 18.85 77.87
N TRP A 437 -14.60 19.53 77.95
CA TRP A 437 -13.30 19.06 78.53
C TRP A 437 -12.56 17.95 77.72
N SER A 438 -11.22 17.87 77.63
CA SER A 438 -10.15 18.79 78.05
C SER A 438 -8.79 18.52 77.34
N VAL A 439 -8.11 19.60 76.93
CA VAL A 439 -6.67 19.92 77.11
C VAL A 439 -5.55 19.12 76.35
N GLU A 440 -4.58 19.92 75.84
CA GLU A 440 -3.18 19.63 75.42
C GLU A 440 -2.85 18.76 74.18
N SER A 441 -2.64 19.48 73.05
CA SER A 441 -1.53 19.28 72.07
C SER A 441 -0.16 19.62 72.71
N PRO A 442 1.02 19.59 72.03
CA PRO A 442 1.35 19.35 70.60
C PRO A 442 2.41 18.20 70.42
N SER A 443 3.06 17.88 69.28
CA SER A 443 3.60 18.75 68.21
C SER A 443 4.02 18.00 66.93
N ASN A 444 3.96 18.73 65.81
CA ASN A 444 4.86 18.80 64.63
C ASN A 444 5.26 17.48 63.91
N ILE A 445 4.96 17.25 62.61
CA ILE A 445 5.22 18.02 61.35
C ILE A 445 6.70 17.93 60.89
N ILE A 446 6.90 18.01 59.55
CA ILE A 446 8.14 18.11 58.75
C ILE A 446 8.70 16.73 58.31
N LEU A 447 8.79 16.40 57.01
CA LEU A 447 8.40 17.12 55.77
C LEU A 447 7.85 16.11 54.75
#